data_AF-A0AAD5E7Q4-F1
#
_entry.id   AF-A0AAD5E7Q4-F1
#
_cell.length_a   1.000
_cell.length_b   1.000
_cell.length_c   1.000
_cell.angle_alpha   90.00
_cell.angle_beta   90.00
_cell.angle_gamma   90.00
#
_symmetry.space_group_name_H-M   'P 1'
#
loop_
_entity.id
_entity.type
_entity.pdbx_description
1 polymer ?
#
loop_
_entity_poly.entity_id
_entity_poly.type
_entity_poly.pdbx_seq_one_letter_code
_entity_poly.pdbx_strand_id
1 'polypeptide(L)'
;MSNSTALASAPKRTREQYVAIDLGENMHERNIYRNNRPDFKALAEEFPSIKDFVHYSENGSAYIDFKNAEASRALTQCLFKKDFNLDVEIPENTLCPPIPNRLNYILWIEDLLSESHIKLTAVRGIDIGVGASCVYPLLGCATNKSWQFIGTEVDAESVKSARRNVNRNDLHGQITIYHNRDRSRTLPLDKLESEGIISPNDEFAFSMCNPPFYGSSDEIQAGIDNKIDDPAAVCTGTESEMITEGGEVQFITNMIEESLKWKNRIKWYTTMIGKGETLGKIRQKLMENKASAYCGNGKGKEDSNHAKPPDYPTDRQLYCDRIQSRPHEKFSYNKDGPVTKKIRLAQAPKSQFSTQLPCDAAKAQEDILEILNDLNASQLAVTSECISGSMVSNTWSRKARRQRAHNANATKKDDIAEVSAEILFTFKFDIQEVDRDNTNVIATWTKGKQREVFESFWNHVKKRILQDFGIVQGDRYKPHGVDA
;
A
#
# COMPACT_ATOMS: atom_id res chain seq x y z
N MET A 1 -53.61 9.35 37.76
CA MET A 1 -53.68 8.30 36.72
C MET A 1 -53.62 9.02 35.38
N SER A 2 -52.73 8.79 34.43
CA SER A 2 -51.57 7.92 34.28
C SER A 2 -50.95 8.34 32.94
N ASN A 3 -49.62 8.24 32.88
CA ASN A 3 -48.73 8.50 31.75
C ASN A 3 -49.20 7.99 30.38
N SER A 4 -48.81 8.67 29.30
CA SER A 4 -47.96 8.06 28.26
C SER A 4 -47.40 9.12 27.31
N THR A 5 -46.08 9.29 27.39
CA THR A 5 -45.19 10.02 26.48
C THR A 5 -45.08 9.29 25.13
N ALA A 6 -45.42 9.97 24.04
CA ALA A 6 -45.07 9.51 22.70
C ALA A 6 -43.58 9.79 22.44
N LEU A 7 -42.75 8.74 22.47
CA LEU A 7 -41.38 8.79 21.95
C LEU A 7 -41.45 8.91 20.42
N ALA A 8 -41.03 10.06 19.90
CA ALA A 8 -40.62 10.17 18.50
C ALA A 8 -39.39 9.28 18.29
N SER A 9 -39.50 8.33 17.35
CA SER A 9 -38.41 7.45 16.95
C SER A 9 -37.25 8.28 16.38
N ALA A 10 -36.08 8.15 16.99
CA ALA A 10 -34.85 8.80 16.54
C ALA A 10 -34.49 8.41 15.09
N PRO A 11 -33.94 9.33 14.28
CA PRO A 11 -33.43 8.99 12.97
C PRO A 11 -32.33 7.92 13.08
N LYS A 12 -32.40 6.90 12.21
CA LYS A 12 -31.40 5.84 12.10
C LYS A 12 -30.04 6.48 11.78
N ARG A 13 -29.07 6.29 12.69
CA ARG A 13 -27.67 6.68 12.55
C ARG A 13 -27.11 6.25 11.19
N THR A 14 -26.86 7.20 10.30
CA THR A 14 -25.92 7.06 9.20
C THR A 14 -24.54 6.89 9.81
N ARG A 15 -23.88 5.77 9.53
CA ARG A 15 -22.49 5.54 9.90
C ARG A 15 -21.64 6.48 9.03
N GLU A 16 -21.40 7.69 9.50
CA GLU A 16 -20.47 8.62 8.87
C GLU A 16 -19.10 7.92 8.77
N GLN A 17 -18.62 7.76 7.55
CA GLN A 17 -17.30 7.23 7.23
C GLN A 17 -16.23 8.24 7.67
N TYR A 18 -15.97 8.34 8.96
CA TYR A 18 -14.76 8.97 9.47
C TYR A 18 -13.62 7.96 9.32
N VAL A 19 -12.89 8.06 8.21
CA VAL A 19 -11.65 7.31 8.02
C VAL A 19 -10.60 7.92 8.96
N ALA A 20 -10.60 7.46 10.22
CA ALA A 20 -9.43 7.59 11.07
C ALA A 20 -8.32 6.77 10.41
N ILE A 21 -7.41 7.42 9.70
CA ILE A 21 -6.27 6.75 9.06
C ILE A 21 -5.57 5.93 10.14
N ASP A 22 -5.62 4.60 10.00
CA ASP A 22 -4.93 3.71 10.92
C ASP A 22 -3.42 3.75 10.66
N LEU A 23 -2.78 4.75 11.27
CA LEU A 23 -1.36 5.04 11.16
C LEU A 23 -0.49 4.07 12.00
N GLY A 24 -1.07 3.26 12.90
CA GLY A 24 -0.33 2.62 13.99
C GLY A 24 0.43 1.34 13.64
N GLU A 25 -0.08 0.49 12.74
CA GLU A 25 0.49 -0.85 12.56
C GLU A 25 1.62 -0.95 11.50
N ASN A 26 1.83 0.08 10.68
CA ASN A 26 2.87 0.10 9.62
C ASN A 26 3.86 1.27 9.76
N MET A 27 3.85 2.00 10.87
CA MET A 27 4.84 3.05 11.15
C MET A 27 6.08 2.49 11.83
N HIS A 28 7.23 3.05 11.47
CA HIS A 28 8.52 2.77 12.08
C HIS A 28 8.45 2.99 13.61
N GLU A 29 9.12 2.16 14.40
CA GLU A 29 9.01 2.20 15.87
C GLU A 29 9.43 3.54 16.47
N ARG A 30 10.47 4.15 15.89
CA ARG A 30 11.00 5.48 16.22
C ARG A 30 10.20 6.66 15.62
N ASN A 31 9.10 6.40 14.90
CA ASN A 31 8.26 7.46 14.33
C ASN A 31 7.40 8.11 15.42
N ILE A 32 7.54 9.41 15.61
CA ILE A 32 6.84 10.18 16.65
C ILE A 32 5.30 10.08 16.55
N TYR A 33 4.78 9.84 15.34
CA TYR A 33 3.34 9.74 15.08
C TYR A 33 2.76 8.34 15.29
N ARG A 34 3.60 7.31 15.53
CA ARG A 34 3.16 5.92 15.66
C ARG A 34 2.14 5.75 16.78
N ASN A 35 2.43 6.35 17.94
CA ASN A 35 1.58 6.29 19.13
C ASN A 35 0.93 7.64 19.46
N ASN A 36 1.36 8.73 18.82
CA ASN A 36 0.88 10.08 19.07
C ASN A 36 0.35 10.68 17.77
N ARG A 37 -0.90 10.39 17.43
CA ARG A 37 -1.52 10.98 16.24
C ARG A 37 -1.60 12.51 16.41
N PRO A 38 -1.51 13.29 15.32
CA PRO A 38 -1.71 14.73 15.40
C PRO A 38 -3.03 15.09 16.08
N ASP A 39 -2.95 15.86 17.15
CA ASP A 39 -4.14 16.41 17.82
C ASP A 39 -4.59 17.66 17.05
N PHE A 40 -5.60 17.49 16.19
CA PHE A 40 -6.10 18.58 15.35
C PHE A 40 -6.70 19.73 16.16
N LYS A 41 -7.27 19.46 17.34
CA LYS A 41 -7.78 20.52 18.21
C LYS A 41 -6.62 21.37 18.73
N ALA A 42 -5.58 20.71 19.28
CA ALA A 42 -4.40 21.43 19.76
C ALA A 42 -3.69 22.19 18.62
N LEU A 43 -3.64 21.60 17.41
CA LEU A 43 -3.08 22.28 16.24
C LEU A 43 -3.87 23.53 15.84
N ALA A 44 -5.21 23.47 15.86
CA ALA A 44 -6.06 24.63 15.55
C ALA A 44 -5.97 25.76 16.59
N GLU A 45 -5.69 25.41 17.86
CA GLU A 45 -5.45 26.38 18.93
C GLU A 45 -4.08 27.07 18.77
N GLU A 46 -3.07 26.33 18.32
CA GLU A 46 -1.69 26.82 18.17
C GLU A 46 -1.45 27.55 16.84
N PHE A 47 -2.03 27.06 15.74
CA PHE A 47 -1.78 27.55 14.39
C PHE A 47 -3.09 28.05 13.74
N PRO A 48 -3.30 29.38 13.64
CA PRO A 48 -4.50 29.93 13.01
C PRO A 48 -4.74 29.45 11.58
N SER A 49 -3.68 29.13 10.83
CA SER A 49 -3.73 28.68 9.43
C SER A 49 -4.43 27.35 9.22
N ILE A 50 -4.55 26.48 10.23
CA ILE A 50 -5.25 25.19 10.12
C ILE A 50 -6.67 25.24 10.71
N LYS A 51 -6.98 26.29 11.47
CA LYS A 51 -8.21 26.37 12.27
C LYS A 51 -9.48 26.19 11.44
N ASP A 52 -9.55 26.83 10.27
CA ASP A 52 -10.73 26.79 9.40
C ASP A 52 -10.91 25.43 8.71
N PHE A 53 -9.90 24.57 8.74
CA PHE A 53 -9.93 23.21 8.18
C PHE A 53 -10.20 22.13 9.23
N VAL A 54 -10.27 22.48 10.51
CA VAL A 54 -10.57 21.53 11.59
C VAL A 54 -12.07 21.53 11.87
N HIS A 55 -12.67 20.36 11.67
CA HIS A 55 -14.09 20.11 11.89
C HIS A 55 -14.29 19.23 13.11
N TYR A 56 -15.50 19.22 13.66
CA TYR A 56 -15.86 18.40 14.81
C TYR A 56 -17.04 17.50 14.46
N SER A 57 -16.89 16.21 14.74
CA SER A 57 -18.00 15.24 14.62
C SER A 57 -19.03 15.43 15.75
N GLU A 58 -20.19 14.79 15.63
CA GLU A 58 -21.27 14.89 16.64
C GLU A 58 -20.82 14.51 18.06
N ASN A 59 -19.79 13.67 18.18
CA ASN A 59 -19.23 13.24 19.46
C ASN A 59 -18.14 14.18 20.02
N GLY A 60 -17.85 15.29 19.33
CA GLY A 60 -16.84 16.27 19.71
C GLY A 60 -15.41 15.93 19.27
N SER A 61 -15.18 14.84 18.53
CA SER A 61 -13.84 14.50 18.01
C SER A 61 -13.49 15.41 16.84
N ALA A 62 -12.33 16.05 16.93
CA ALA A 62 -11.76 16.89 15.89
C ALA A 62 -11.24 16.03 14.72
N TYR A 63 -11.48 16.46 13.49
CA TYR A 63 -11.00 15.81 12.26
C TYR A 63 -10.71 16.84 11.17
N ILE A 64 -9.95 16.43 10.16
CA ILE A 64 -9.69 17.20 8.95
C ILE A 64 -10.19 16.39 7.75
N ASP A 65 -10.77 17.06 6.76
CA ASP A 65 -11.08 16.45 5.47
C ASP A 65 -9.81 16.37 4.60
N PHE A 66 -9.25 15.17 4.49
CA PHE A 66 -8.06 14.91 3.65
C PHE A 66 -8.35 14.97 2.14
N LYS A 67 -9.61 15.06 1.72
CA LYS A 67 -9.97 15.40 0.34
C LYS A 67 -9.81 16.88 0.05
N ASN A 68 -9.63 17.73 1.06
CA ASN A 68 -9.28 19.13 0.85
C ASN A 68 -7.74 19.26 0.75
N ALA A 69 -7.26 19.65 -0.43
CA ALA A 69 -5.84 19.84 -0.70
C ALA A 69 -5.23 21.00 0.11
N GLU A 70 -5.98 22.07 0.36
CA GLU A 70 -5.56 23.19 1.22
C GLU A 70 -5.44 22.73 2.67
N ALA A 71 -6.41 21.96 3.17
CA ALA A 71 -6.35 21.39 4.50
C ALA A 71 -5.13 20.47 4.69
N SER A 72 -4.84 19.62 3.69
CA SER A 72 -3.67 18.74 3.70
C SER A 72 -2.35 19.52 3.66
N ARG A 73 -2.28 20.62 2.90
CA ARG A 73 -1.12 21.54 2.89
C ARG A 73 -0.96 22.23 4.24
N ALA A 74 -2.02 22.83 4.77
CA ALA A 74 -2.00 23.50 6.07
C ALA A 74 -1.55 22.56 7.18
N LEU A 75 -2.07 21.33 7.22
CA LEU A 75 -1.64 20.30 8.16
C LEU A 75 -0.14 19.99 8.01
N THR A 76 0.32 19.71 6.80
CA THR A 76 1.74 19.39 6.52
C THR A 76 2.67 20.50 6.99
N GLN A 77 2.34 21.77 6.71
CA GLN A 77 3.12 22.93 7.15
C GLN A 77 3.12 23.08 8.68
N CYS A 78 1.97 22.85 9.34
CA CYS A 78 1.89 22.87 10.79
C CYS A 78 2.75 21.77 11.43
N LEU A 79 2.74 20.56 10.87
CA LEU A 79 3.58 19.45 11.37
C LEU A 79 5.07 19.73 11.17
N PHE A 80 5.48 20.27 10.02
CA PHE A 80 6.86 20.74 9.81
C PHE A 80 7.26 21.75 10.90
N LYS A 81 6.40 22.74 11.16
CA LYS A 81 6.72 23.81 12.11
C LYS A 81 6.75 23.32 13.55
N LYS A 82 5.72 22.59 13.98
CA LYS A 82 5.56 22.13 15.36
C LYS A 82 6.61 21.08 15.74
N ASP A 83 6.77 20.05 14.91
CA ASP A 83 7.49 18.84 15.32
C ASP A 83 8.96 18.86 14.87
N PHE A 84 9.31 19.66 13.87
CA PHE A 84 10.67 19.72 13.30
C PHE A 84 11.28 21.11 13.30
N ASN A 85 10.52 22.14 13.74
CA ASN A 85 10.89 23.55 13.67
C ASN A 85 11.32 23.99 12.25
N LEU A 86 10.62 23.48 11.24
CA LEU A 86 10.84 23.84 9.84
C LEU A 86 9.72 24.75 9.34
N ASP A 87 10.08 25.84 8.68
CA ASP A 87 9.18 26.74 7.97
C ASP A 87 9.19 26.39 6.47
N VAL A 88 8.15 25.69 6.01
CA VAL A 88 8.07 25.15 4.65
C VAL A 88 6.84 25.69 3.94
N GLU A 89 7.02 26.13 2.71
CA GLU A 89 5.95 26.56 1.82
C GLU A 89 5.74 25.52 0.72
N ILE A 90 4.48 25.13 0.51
CA ILE A 90 4.10 24.12 -0.49
C ILE A 90 3.16 24.77 -1.51
N PRO A 91 3.59 24.94 -2.77
CA PRO A 91 2.75 25.48 -3.84
C PRO A 91 1.51 24.63 -4.11
N GLU A 92 0.43 25.26 -4.57
CA GLU A 92 -0.89 24.62 -4.69
C GLU A 92 -0.93 23.47 -5.70
N ASN A 93 -0.15 23.60 -6.77
CA ASN A 93 -0.16 22.66 -7.90
C ASN A 93 0.87 21.54 -7.74
N THR A 94 1.43 21.35 -6.55
CA THR A 94 2.52 20.38 -6.29
C THR A 94 2.10 19.33 -5.29
N LEU A 95 2.80 18.20 -5.27
CA LEU A 95 2.52 17.13 -4.34
C LEU A 95 2.74 17.58 -2.89
N CYS A 96 1.67 17.49 -2.09
CA CYS A 96 1.74 17.72 -0.65
C CYS A 96 2.14 16.42 0.08
N PRO A 97 3.33 16.35 0.72
CA PRO A 97 3.82 15.12 1.30
C PRO A 97 3.26 14.85 2.71
N PRO A 98 2.66 13.68 2.98
CA PRO A 98 2.25 13.32 4.33
C PRO A 98 3.48 13.02 5.21
N ILE A 99 3.81 13.95 6.13
CA ILE A 99 5.02 13.89 6.99
C ILE A 99 5.22 12.54 7.68
N PRO A 100 4.19 11.91 8.30
CA PRO A 100 4.42 10.64 8.99
C PRO A 100 4.96 9.53 8.08
N ASN A 101 4.53 9.49 6.81
CA ASN A 101 5.02 8.52 5.84
C ASN A 101 6.45 8.86 5.39
N ARG A 102 6.78 10.14 5.20
CA ARG A 102 8.13 10.56 4.79
C ARG A 102 9.16 10.32 5.89
N LEU A 103 8.78 10.54 7.15
CA LEU A 103 9.62 10.22 8.30
C LEU A 103 9.94 8.73 8.41
N ASN A 104 9.00 7.83 8.06
CA ASN A 104 9.29 6.38 8.05
C ASN A 104 10.48 6.05 7.14
N TYR A 105 10.57 6.70 5.98
CA TYR A 105 11.66 6.43 5.03
C TYR A 105 13.00 6.93 5.58
N ILE A 106 13.05 8.14 6.16
CA ILE A 106 14.25 8.65 6.82
C ILE A 106 14.72 7.72 7.94
N LEU A 107 13.81 7.27 8.81
CA LEU A 107 14.14 6.36 9.90
C LEU A 107 14.63 4.99 9.40
N TRP A 108 14.05 4.50 8.30
CA TRP A 108 14.53 3.26 7.67
C TRP A 108 15.94 3.41 7.07
N ILE A 109 16.26 4.57 6.49
CA ILE A 109 17.64 4.86 6.05
C ILE A 109 18.60 4.87 7.25
N GLU A 110 18.20 5.44 8.39
CA GLU A 110 19.04 5.40 9.61
C GLU A 110 19.35 3.96 10.07
N ASP A 111 18.36 3.07 10.05
CA ASP A 111 18.57 1.64 10.35
C ASP A 111 19.54 1.01 9.35
N LEU A 112 19.30 1.22 8.05
CA LEU A 112 20.10 0.66 6.97
C LEU A 112 21.57 1.07 7.06
N LEU A 113 21.83 2.35 7.33
CA LEU A 113 23.17 2.87 7.53
C LEU A 113 23.84 2.29 8.78
N SER A 114 23.09 2.19 9.89
CA SER A 114 23.59 1.65 11.15
C SER A 114 23.97 0.17 11.05
N GLU A 115 23.12 -0.64 10.41
CA GLU A 115 23.37 -2.06 10.15
C GLU A 115 24.56 -2.28 9.20
N SER A 116 24.84 -1.29 8.36
CA SER A 116 26.01 -1.27 7.46
C SER A 116 27.27 -0.71 8.13
N HIS A 117 27.21 -0.41 9.43
CA HIS A 117 28.28 0.21 10.22
C HIS A 117 28.74 1.58 9.67
N ILE A 118 27.86 2.30 8.97
CA ILE A 118 28.08 3.67 8.52
C ILE A 118 27.74 4.60 9.68
N LYS A 119 28.70 5.45 10.09
CA LYS A 119 28.50 6.40 11.17
C LYS A 119 27.48 7.47 10.74
N LEU A 120 26.38 7.58 11.47
CA LEU A 120 25.33 8.58 11.21
C LEU A 120 25.81 10.03 11.38
N THR A 121 26.97 10.25 12.01
CA THR A 121 27.57 11.57 12.24
C THR A 121 28.26 12.19 11.03
N ALA A 122 28.39 11.46 9.92
CA ALA A 122 29.01 11.96 8.68
C ALA A 122 28.34 11.32 7.46
N VAL A 123 27.15 11.78 7.13
CA VAL A 123 26.29 11.19 6.09
C VAL A 123 26.01 12.23 5.00
N ARG A 124 26.36 11.87 3.76
CA ARG A 124 25.95 12.59 2.54
C ARG A 124 24.97 11.74 1.77
N GLY A 125 23.74 12.23 1.61
CA GLY A 125 22.67 11.57 0.86
C GLY A 125 22.39 12.26 -0.47
N ILE A 126 21.79 11.54 -1.40
CA ILE A 126 21.20 12.10 -2.63
C ILE A 126 19.70 11.84 -2.59
N ASP A 127 18.89 12.88 -2.79
CA ASP A 127 17.44 12.75 -2.99
C ASP A 127 17.10 13.03 -4.46
N ILE A 128 16.47 12.05 -5.11
CA ILE A 128 16.12 12.09 -6.53
C ILE A 128 14.66 12.51 -6.67
N GLY A 129 14.42 13.69 -7.23
CA GLY A 129 13.08 14.29 -7.32
C GLY A 129 12.66 14.86 -5.97
N VAL A 130 13.36 15.90 -5.50
CA VAL A 130 13.07 16.52 -4.18
C VAL A 130 11.67 17.13 -4.09
N GLY A 131 11.03 17.42 -5.24
CA GLY A 131 9.78 18.14 -5.32
C GLY A 131 9.86 19.57 -4.77
N ALA A 132 8.75 20.30 -4.84
CA ALA A 132 8.70 21.68 -4.35
C ALA A 132 8.92 21.80 -2.82
N SER A 133 8.50 20.77 -2.07
CA SER A 133 8.60 20.75 -0.62
C SER A 133 10.01 20.52 -0.09
N CYS A 134 10.88 19.83 -0.84
CA CYS A 134 12.19 19.37 -0.36
C CYS A 134 12.08 18.54 0.93
N VAL A 135 11.04 17.71 1.04
CA VAL A 135 10.65 17.06 2.31
C VAL A 135 11.74 16.16 2.89
N TYR A 136 12.42 15.34 2.09
CA TYR A 136 13.40 14.40 2.63
C TYR A 136 14.69 15.08 3.10
N PRO A 137 15.33 15.99 2.33
CA PRO A 137 16.50 16.71 2.80
C PRO A 137 16.21 17.53 4.06
N LEU A 138 15.07 18.23 4.10
CA LEU A 138 14.69 19.03 5.26
C LEU A 138 14.43 18.17 6.50
N LEU A 139 13.63 17.10 6.38
CA LEU A 139 13.39 16.19 7.50
C LEU A 139 14.69 15.50 7.96
N GLY A 140 15.51 15.03 7.01
CA GLY A 140 16.79 14.40 7.28
C GLY A 140 17.74 15.30 8.07
N CYS A 141 17.92 16.56 7.65
CA CYS A 141 18.72 17.53 8.40
C CYS A 141 18.06 17.96 9.73
N ALA A 142 16.72 17.94 9.82
CA ALA A 142 16.02 18.26 11.06
C ALA A 142 16.22 17.18 12.12
N THR A 143 16.12 15.90 11.76
CA THR A 143 16.32 14.76 12.68
C THR A 143 17.80 14.41 12.88
N ASN A 144 18.65 14.68 11.88
CA ASN A 144 20.08 14.42 11.92
C ASN A 144 20.88 15.67 11.50
N LYS A 145 21.36 16.43 12.50
CA LYS A 145 22.01 17.75 12.29
C LYS A 145 23.34 17.72 11.50
N SER A 146 23.92 16.55 11.29
CA SER A 146 25.18 16.37 10.54
C SER A 146 24.96 15.85 9.12
N TRP A 147 23.71 15.58 8.73
CA TRP A 147 23.42 15.08 7.39
C TRP A 147 23.52 16.19 6.36
N GLN A 148 24.07 15.84 5.21
CA GLN A 148 24.12 16.71 4.04
C GLN A 148 23.41 16.03 2.88
N PHE A 149 22.78 16.83 2.04
CA PHE A 149 22.01 16.33 0.90
C PHE A 149 22.39 17.04 -0.39
N ILE A 150 22.38 16.27 -1.46
CA ILE A 150 22.21 16.79 -2.81
C ILE A 150 20.83 16.38 -3.28
N GLY A 151 19.99 17.37 -3.55
CA GLY A 151 18.67 17.18 -4.12
C GLY A 151 18.70 17.38 -5.63
N THR A 152 18.18 16.46 -6.41
CA THR A 152 17.94 16.66 -7.85
C THR A 152 16.45 16.88 -8.12
N GLU A 153 16.15 17.74 -9.08
CA GLU A 153 14.78 17.98 -9.54
C GLU A 153 14.79 18.40 -11.00
N VAL A 154 13.81 17.92 -11.78
CA VAL A 154 13.68 18.22 -13.21
C VAL A 154 12.77 19.42 -13.48
N ASP A 155 11.79 19.65 -12.60
CA ASP A 155 10.87 20.77 -12.71
C ASP A 155 11.49 22.08 -12.16
N ALA A 156 11.48 23.13 -12.98
CA ALA A 156 12.15 24.38 -12.65
C ALA A 156 11.45 25.14 -11.51
N GLU A 157 10.12 25.04 -11.38
CA GLU A 157 9.37 25.71 -10.31
C GLU A 157 9.51 24.97 -8.98
N SER A 158 9.55 23.63 -9.00
CA SER A 158 9.92 22.81 -7.85
C SER A 158 11.35 23.10 -7.40
N VAL A 159 12.33 23.24 -8.30
CA VAL A 159 13.70 23.67 -7.94
C VAL A 159 13.69 25.02 -7.21
N LYS A 160 12.96 26.01 -7.75
CA LYS A 160 12.88 27.34 -7.12
C LYS A 160 12.25 27.25 -5.73
N SER A 161 11.17 26.48 -5.58
CA SER A 161 10.46 26.31 -4.31
C SER A 161 11.31 25.55 -3.28
N ALA A 162 11.96 24.46 -3.67
CA ALA A 162 12.88 23.71 -2.83
C ALA A 162 14.02 24.59 -2.32
N ARG A 163 14.65 25.39 -3.20
CA ARG A 163 15.71 26.34 -2.80
C ARG A 163 15.20 27.40 -1.82
N ARG A 164 13.98 27.93 -2.00
CA ARG A 164 13.37 28.86 -1.04
C ARG A 164 13.17 28.19 0.33
N ASN A 165 12.64 26.97 0.35
CA ASN A 165 12.44 26.22 1.59
C ASN A 165 13.77 25.91 2.31
N VAL A 166 14.81 25.52 1.58
CA VAL A 166 16.16 25.34 2.15
C VAL A 166 16.70 26.64 2.75
N ASN A 167 16.57 27.76 2.03
CA ASN A 167 17.06 29.06 2.49
C ASN A 167 16.30 29.59 3.71
N ARG A 168 14.97 29.45 3.76
CA ARG A 168 14.14 29.88 4.90
C ARG A 168 14.46 29.16 6.20
N ASN A 169 15.08 27.99 6.12
CA ASN A 169 15.46 27.18 7.26
C ASN A 169 16.98 27.21 7.54
N ASP A 170 17.73 28.10 6.89
CA ASP A 170 19.20 28.23 7.04
C ASP A 170 19.97 26.93 6.75
N LEU A 171 19.44 26.08 5.87
CA LEU A 171 20.04 24.77 5.54
C LEU A 171 20.84 24.77 4.23
N HIS A 172 21.09 25.93 3.61
CA HIS A 172 21.79 26.06 2.33
C HIS A 172 23.25 25.57 2.37
N GLY A 173 23.88 25.51 3.56
CA GLY A 173 25.20 24.89 3.74
C GLY A 173 25.18 23.36 3.86
N GLN A 174 24.01 22.76 4.07
CA GLN A 174 23.83 21.30 4.20
C GLN A 174 23.10 20.69 3.01
N ILE A 175 22.21 21.44 2.35
CA ILE A 175 21.35 20.96 1.27
C ILE A 175 21.63 21.77 0.00
N THR A 176 22.11 21.08 -1.04
CA THR A 176 22.32 21.67 -2.37
C THR A 176 21.27 21.14 -3.34
N ILE A 177 20.54 22.04 -4.01
CA ILE A 177 19.53 21.68 -5.01
C ILE A 177 20.06 21.90 -6.43
N TYR A 178 20.13 20.81 -7.20
CA TYR A 178 20.55 20.77 -8.59
C TYR A 178 19.35 20.63 -9.54
N HIS A 179 19.29 21.49 -10.57
CA HIS A 179 18.29 21.40 -11.63
C HIS A 179 18.74 20.41 -12.70
N ASN A 180 18.22 19.19 -12.63
CA ASN A 180 18.50 18.17 -13.64
C ASN A 180 17.65 18.39 -14.89
N ARG A 181 18.21 19.03 -15.91
CA ARG A 181 17.50 19.28 -17.17
C ARG A 181 17.34 18.03 -18.05
N ASP A 182 18.06 16.96 -17.73
CA ASP A 182 18.04 15.71 -18.47
C ASP A 182 17.10 14.70 -17.80
N ARG A 183 15.87 14.63 -18.29
CA ARG A 183 14.83 13.75 -17.77
C ARG A 183 15.11 12.26 -17.99
N SER A 184 16.05 11.91 -18.86
CA SER A 184 16.41 10.51 -19.13
C SER A 184 17.30 9.88 -18.04
N ARG A 185 17.89 10.72 -17.17
CA ARG A 185 18.81 10.29 -16.12
C ARG A 185 18.30 10.67 -14.74
N THR A 186 18.35 9.72 -13.82
CA THR A 186 17.91 9.86 -12.43
C THR A 186 19.05 10.33 -11.52
N LEU A 187 20.28 9.87 -11.77
CA LEU A 187 21.50 10.13 -10.99
C LEU A 187 22.63 10.66 -11.89
N PRO A 188 22.60 11.94 -12.28
CA PRO A 188 23.59 12.53 -13.18
C PRO A 188 24.88 12.96 -12.45
N LEU A 189 25.58 12.04 -11.77
CA LEU A 189 26.80 12.36 -10.99
C LEU A 189 27.89 13.03 -11.85
N ASP A 190 28.05 12.62 -13.12
CA ASP A 190 28.99 13.26 -14.05
C ASP A 190 28.68 14.75 -14.28
N LYS A 191 27.39 15.13 -14.28
CA LYS A 191 27.00 16.53 -14.43
C LYS A 191 27.27 17.32 -13.17
N LEU A 192 26.91 16.76 -12.01
CA LEU A 192 27.25 17.35 -10.72
C LEU A 192 28.75 17.60 -10.58
N GLU A 193 29.60 16.68 -11.08
CA GLU A 193 31.05 16.85 -11.13
C GLU A 193 31.46 17.97 -12.09
N SER A 194 30.93 17.97 -13.32
CA SER A 194 31.27 18.97 -14.33
C SER A 194 30.88 20.40 -13.93
N GLU A 195 29.86 20.55 -13.08
CA GLU A 195 29.40 21.83 -12.55
C GLU A 195 30.04 22.19 -11.20
N GLY A 196 30.96 21.35 -10.69
CA GLY A 196 31.70 21.58 -9.45
C GLY A 196 30.85 21.46 -8.18
N ILE A 197 29.68 20.83 -8.26
CA ILE A 197 28.79 20.57 -7.11
C ILE A 197 29.36 19.44 -6.25
N ILE A 198 29.99 18.45 -6.89
CA ILE A 198 30.66 17.33 -6.23
C ILE A 198 32.06 17.14 -6.81
N SER A 199 32.93 16.50 -6.05
CA SER A 199 34.26 16.10 -6.51
C SER A 199 34.25 14.69 -7.13
N PRO A 200 35.20 14.34 -8.03
CA PRO A 200 35.28 13.01 -8.65
C PRO A 200 35.40 11.82 -7.69
N ASN A 201 35.82 12.06 -6.45
CA ASN A 201 35.97 11.04 -5.41
C ASN A 201 34.95 11.21 -4.27
N ASP A 202 33.98 12.11 -4.40
CA ASP A 202 32.91 12.22 -3.41
C ASP A 202 32.11 10.92 -3.36
N GLU A 203 31.99 10.38 -2.14
CA GLU A 203 31.15 9.22 -1.86
C GLU A 203 29.89 9.64 -1.08
N PHE A 204 28.81 8.91 -1.32
CA PHE A 204 27.51 9.11 -0.69
C PHE A 204 27.10 7.87 0.08
N ALA A 205 26.50 8.08 1.25
CA ALA A 205 26.01 7.01 2.10
C ALA A 205 24.77 6.34 1.47
N PHE A 206 23.90 7.13 0.84
CA PHE A 206 22.70 6.63 0.19
C PHE A 206 22.22 7.54 -0.94
N SER A 207 21.43 6.97 -1.85
CA SER A 207 20.42 7.69 -2.64
C SER A 207 19.02 7.26 -2.20
N MET A 208 18.08 8.19 -2.22
CA MET A 208 16.67 7.95 -1.97
C MET A 208 15.81 8.56 -3.06
N CYS A 209 14.60 8.03 -3.24
CA CYS A 209 13.67 8.50 -4.23
C CYS A 209 12.23 8.13 -3.85
N ASN A 210 11.29 9.02 -4.12
CA ASN A 210 9.87 8.69 -4.22
C ASN A 210 9.44 8.87 -5.68
N PRO A 211 9.43 7.79 -6.49
CA PRO A 211 9.33 7.91 -7.94
C PRO A 211 7.92 8.35 -8.38
N PRO A 212 7.80 8.97 -9.56
CA PRO A 212 6.50 9.17 -10.21
C PRO A 212 5.82 7.82 -10.49
N PHE A 213 4.51 7.75 -10.24
CA PHE A 213 3.78 6.49 -10.15
C PHE A 213 3.17 6.00 -11.48
N TYR A 214 2.93 6.88 -12.45
CA TYR A 214 2.11 6.62 -13.63
C TYR A 214 2.92 6.70 -14.92
N GLY A 215 2.59 5.88 -15.90
CA GLY A 215 3.16 5.86 -17.24
C GLY A 215 2.60 6.93 -18.17
N SER A 216 1.36 7.36 -17.92
CA SER A 216 0.63 8.35 -18.71
C SER A 216 -0.55 8.94 -17.93
N SER A 217 -1.11 10.04 -18.43
CA SER A 217 -2.36 10.62 -17.90
C SER A 217 -3.55 9.65 -18.01
N ASP A 218 -3.57 8.80 -19.05
CA ASP A 218 -4.58 7.75 -19.20
C ASP A 218 -4.50 6.69 -18.08
N GLU A 219 -3.29 6.37 -17.60
CA GLU A 219 -3.11 5.46 -16.47
C GLU A 219 -3.55 6.09 -15.14
N ILE A 220 -3.43 7.42 -15.00
CA ILE A 220 -4.01 8.15 -13.87
C ILE A 220 -5.54 8.01 -13.90
N GLN A 221 -6.16 8.28 -15.05
CA GLN A 221 -7.61 8.21 -15.21
C GLN A 221 -8.14 6.78 -15.01
N ALA A 222 -7.51 5.79 -15.65
CA ALA A 222 -7.86 4.39 -15.44
C ALA A 222 -7.65 3.95 -13.98
N GLY A 223 -6.64 4.49 -13.29
CA GLY A 223 -6.42 4.25 -11.86
C GLY A 223 -7.46 4.91 -10.94
N ILE A 224 -8.14 5.97 -11.40
CA ILE A 224 -9.28 6.60 -10.72
C ILE A 224 -10.55 5.78 -11.01
N ASP A 225 -10.80 5.46 -12.28
CA ASP A 225 -12.00 4.74 -12.74
C ASP A 225 -12.09 3.30 -12.20
N ASN A 226 -10.94 2.67 -11.93
CA ASN A 226 -10.87 1.32 -11.35
C ASN A 226 -10.97 1.29 -9.81
N LYS A 227 -11.08 2.45 -9.13
CA LYS A 227 -11.30 2.51 -7.68
C LYS A 227 -12.80 2.57 -7.38
N ILE A 228 -13.28 1.61 -6.59
CA ILE A 228 -14.68 1.51 -6.16
C ILE A 228 -15.05 2.62 -5.16
N ASP A 229 -14.07 3.13 -4.41
CA ASP A 229 -14.20 4.27 -3.49
C ASP A 229 -13.27 5.41 -3.95
N ASP A 230 -13.71 6.66 -3.75
CA ASP A 230 -12.84 7.82 -3.90
C ASP A 230 -11.59 7.68 -3.02
N PRO A 231 -10.41 8.14 -3.48
CA PRO A 231 -9.23 8.15 -2.65
C PRO A 231 -9.48 8.96 -1.36
N ALA A 232 -9.03 8.42 -0.23
CA ALA A 232 -9.20 9.04 1.09
C ALA A 232 -8.41 10.36 1.26
N ALA A 233 -7.53 10.69 0.31
CA ALA A 233 -6.80 11.94 0.24
C ALA A 233 -6.66 12.39 -1.22
N VAL A 234 -6.61 13.70 -1.46
CA VAL A 234 -6.35 14.23 -2.81
C VAL A 234 -4.90 13.98 -3.22
N CYS A 235 -4.73 13.42 -4.40
CA CYS A 235 -3.43 13.38 -5.09
C CYS A 235 -3.25 14.72 -5.81
N THR A 236 -2.63 15.68 -5.13
CA THR A 236 -2.08 16.88 -5.77
C THR A 236 -0.71 16.52 -6.33
N GLY A 237 -0.35 17.02 -7.51
CA GLY A 237 0.94 16.74 -8.12
C GLY A 237 0.97 17.28 -9.54
N THR A 238 2.13 17.77 -9.97
CA THR A 238 2.31 18.12 -11.38
C THR A 238 2.43 16.85 -12.24
N GLU A 239 2.20 16.96 -13.55
CA GLU A 239 2.42 15.82 -14.47
C GLU A 239 3.84 15.24 -14.33
N SER A 240 4.86 16.08 -14.12
CA SER A 240 6.23 15.60 -13.91
C SER A 240 6.48 14.89 -12.57
N GLU A 241 5.65 15.14 -11.55
CA GLU A 241 5.74 14.44 -10.25
C GLU A 241 4.95 13.13 -10.25
N MET A 242 3.99 12.97 -11.18
CA MET A 242 3.10 11.81 -11.24
C MET A 242 3.39 10.89 -12.41
N ILE A 243 3.89 11.40 -13.54
CA ILE A 243 4.05 10.68 -14.81
C ILE A 243 5.51 10.58 -15.19
N THR A 244 5.92 9.37 -15.58
CA THR A 244 7.19 9.09 -16.23
C THR A 244 6.96 8.10 -17.36
N GLU A 245 7.71 8.20 -18.44
CA GLU A 245 7.63 7.23 -19.52
C GLU A 245 7.94 5.81 -19.00
N GLY A 246 7.08 4.84 -19.32
CA GLY A 246 7.19 3.46 -18.83
C GLY A 246 6.80 3.25 -17.35
N GLY A 247 6.34 4.30 -16.67
CA GLY A 247 5.83 4.27 -15.30
C GLY A 247 6.89 3.92 -14.25
N GLU A 248 6.41 3.64 -13.03
CA GLU A 248 7.27 3.37 -11.85
C GLU A 248 8.31 2.26 -12.11
N VAL A 249 7.94 1.21 -12.85
CA VAL A 249 8.84 0.09 -13.16
C VAL A 249 10.03 0.55 -14.01
N GLN A 250 9.79 1.32 -15.06
CA GLN A 250 10.87 1.78 -15.94
C GLN A 250 11.77 2.78 -15.21
N PHE A 251 11.19 3.70 -14.43
CA PHE A 251 11.96 4.65 -13.65
C PHE A 251 12.93 3.95 -12.69
N ILE A 252 12.45 2.97 -11.92
CA ILE A 252 13.30 2.21 -11.00
C ILE A 252 14.31 1.34 -11.78
N THR A 253 13.94 0.84 -12.97
CA THR A 253 14.89 0.11 -13.83
C THR A 253 16.05 1.01 -14.26
N ASN A 254 15.78 2.26 -14.65
CA ASN A 254 16.82 3.24 -14.96
C ASN A 254 17.72 3.51 -13.75
N MET A 255 17.13 3.65 -12.55
CA MET A 255 17.93 3.78 -11.31
C MET A 255 18.86 2.58 -11.08
N ILE A 256 18.38 1.36 -11.34
CA ILE A 256 19.20 0.14 -11.24
C ILE A 256 20.34 0.20 -12.25
N GLU A 257 20.06 0.52 -13.51
CA GLU A 257 21.08 0.60 -14.57
C GLU A 257 22.14 1.67 -14.26
N GLU A 258 21.73 2.84 -13.78
CA GLU A 258 22.63 3.90 -13.34
C GLU A 258 23.46 3.49 -12.11
N SER A 259 22.89 2.71 -11.19
CA SER A 259 23.63 2.18 -10.04
C SER A 259 24.80 1.27 -10.45
N LEU A 260 24.69 0.57 -11.58
CA LEU A 260 25.77 -0.28 -12.12
C LEU A 260 26.93 0.55 -12.67
N LYS A 261 26.66 1.78 -13.11
CA LYS A 261 27.69 2.75 -13.53
C LYS A 261 28.42 3.32 -12.32
N TRP A 262 27.68 3.76 -11.31
CA TRP A 262 28.23 4.50 -10.16
C TRP A 262 28.78 3.60 -9.05
N LYS A 263 28.25 2.37 -8.92
CA LYS A 263 28.72 1.34 -8.00
C LYS A 263 28.93 1.91 -6.59
N ASN A 264 30.16 1.82 -6.09
CA ASN A 264 30.55 2.15 -4.71
C ASN A 264 30.60 3.65 -4.41
N ARG A 265 30.40 4.53 -5.42
CA ARG A 265 30.24 5.98 -5.20
C ARG A 265 29.03 6.28 -4.32
N ILE A 266 28.01 5.41 -4.34
CA ILE A 266 26.86 5.47 -3.42
C ILE A 266 26.79 4.11 -2.73
N LYS A 267 26.76 4.07 -1.38
CA LYS A 267 26.75 2.80 -0.65
C LYS A 267 25.39 2.09 -0.72
N TRP A 268 24.30 2.84 -0.61
CA TRP A 268 22.94 2.31 -0.72
C TRP A 268 22.12 3.04 -1.78
N TYR A 269 21.58 2.29 -2.74
CA TYR A 269 20.58 2.81 -3.67
C TYR A 269 19.21 2.40 -3.16
N THR A 270 18.34 3.37 -2.87
CA THR A 270 17.01 3.11 -2.30
C THR A 270 15.94 3.88 -3.07
N THR A 271 14.72 3.34 -3.07
CA THR A 271 13.54 3.98 -3.67
C THR A 271 12.26 3.48 -2.98
N MET A 272 11.23 4.33 -2.90
CA MET A 272 9.88 3.91 -2.53
C MET A 272 9.19 3.21 -3.71
N ILE A 273 8.30 2.27 -3.39
CA ILE A 273 7.45 1.59 -4.37
C ILE A 273 5.99 1.80 -3.94
N GLY A 274 5.21 2.47 -4.77
CA GLY A 274 3.79 2.76 -4.58
C GLY A 274 2.88 1.62 -5.01
N LYS A 275 3.28 0.80 -6.00
CA LYS A 275 2.47 -0.32 -6.51
C LYS A 275 3.05 -1.68 -6.12
N GLY A 276 2.26 -2.52 -5.47
CA GLY A 276 2.72 -3.86 -5.05
C GLY A 276 3.17 -4.77 -6.21
N GLU A 277 2.59 -4.59 -7.40
CA GLU A 277 2.97 -5.31 -8.63
C GLU A 277 4.34 -4.91 -9.19
N THR A 278 4.82 -3.71 -8.87
CA THR A 278 6.17 -3.24 -9.26
C THR A 278 7.24 -4.08 -8.58
N LEU A 279 7.02 -4.48 -7.33
CA LEU A 279 8.03 -5.16 -6.50
C LEU A 279 8.57 -6.45 -7.14
N GLY A 280 7.69 -7.28 -7.72
CA GLY A 280 8.11 -8.54 -8.37
C GLY A 280 9.04 -8.29 -9.56
N LYS A 281 8.69 -7.30 -10.41
CA LYS A 281 9.47 -6.92 -11.59
C LYS A 281 10.84 -6.33 -11.21
N ILE A 282 10.88 -5.49 -10.17
CA ILE A 282 12.12 -4.89 -9.68
C ILE A 282 13.05 -5.94 -9.05
N ARG A 283 12.51 -6.89 -8.28
CA ARG A 283 13.30 -8.03 -7.77
C ARG A 283 13.93 -8.83 -8.90
N GLN A 284 13.16 -9.13 -9.94
CA GLN A 284 13.68 -9.81 -11.13
C GLN A 284 14.82 -9.01 -11.77
N LYS A 285 14.66 -7.70 -11.95
CA LYS A 285 15.70 -6.83 -12.51
C LYS A 285 16.97 -6.78 -11.67
N LEU A 286 16.86 -6.74 -10.34
CA LEU A 286 18.01 -6.80 -9.44
C LEU A 286 18.77 -8.13 -9.55
N MET A 287 18.05 -9.25 -9.67
CA MET A 287 18.65 -10.57 -9.89
C MET A 287 19.34 -10.69 -11.25
N GLU A 288 18.69 -10.23 -12.33
CA GLU A 288 19.25 -10.19 -13.69
C GLU A 288 20.58 -9.42 -13.73
N ASN A 289 20.64 -8.29 -13.00
CA ASN A 289 21.82 -7.45 -12.91
C ASN A 289 22.83 -7.88 -11.83
N LYS A 290 22.61 -9.02 -11.17
CA LYS A 290 23.50 -9.60 -10.15
C LYS A 290 23.82 -8.62 -9.02
N ALA A 291 22.82 -7.89 -8.52
CA ALA A 291 22.98 -7.03 -7.36
C ALA A 291 23.58 -7.81 -6.19
N SER A 292 24.62 -7.26 -5.56
CA SER A 292 25.36 -7.93 -4.48
C SER A 292 24.52 -8.10 -3.20
N ALA A 293 23.61 -7.16 -2.96
CA ALA A 293 22.57 -7.26 -1.95
C ALA A 293 21.37 -6.38 -2.31
N TYR A 294 20.18 -6.79 -1.87
CA TYR A 294 18.98 -5.95 -1.90
C TYR A 294 18.16 -6.22 -0.64
N CYS A 295 17.41 -5.21 -0.17
CA CYS A 295 16.46 -5.34 0.92
C CYS A 295 15.22 -4.48 0.71
N GLY A 296 14.14 -4.83 1.40
CA GLY A 296 12.90 -4.06 1.33
C GLY A 296 11.96 -4.34 2.50
N ASN A 297 11.22 -3.32 2.89
CA ASN A 297 10.16 -3.40 3.90
C ASN A 297 8.80 -3.28 3.20
N GLY A 298 8.09 -4.41 3.05
CA GLY A 298 6.76 -4.42 2.44
C GLY A 298 6.09 -5.79 2.44
N LYS A 299 4.75 -5.80 2.45
CA LYS A 299 3.95 -7.01 2.24
C LYS A 299 3.86 -7.32 0.74
N GLY A 300 4.91 -7.89 0.17
CA GLY A 300 4.79 -8.50 -1.16
C GLY A 300 3.92 -9.75 -1.07
N LYS A 301 2.93 -9.91 -1.97
CA LYS A 301 2.37 -11.24 -2.24
C LYS A 301 3.50 -12.05 -2.88
N GLU A 302 3.98 -13.10 -2.20
CA GLU A 302 4.89 -14.07 -2.84
C GLU A 302 4.15 -14.71 -4.03
N ASP A 303 4.69 -14.55 -5.24
CA ASP A 303 4.22 -15.28 -6.41
C ASP A 303 4.50 -16.78 -6.21
N SER A 304 3.45 -17.56 -6.02
CA SER A 304 3.49 -18.99 -5.73
C SER A 304 3.94 -19.89 -6.90
N ASN A 305 4.60 -19.33 -7.93
CA ASN A 305 4.92 -20.06 -9.18
C ASN A 305 6.40 -20.31 -9.43
N HIS A 306 7.31 -19.93 -8.51
CA HIS A 306 8.71 -20.33 -8.59
C HIS A 306 9.03 -21.28 -7.43
N ALA A 307 9.55 -22.47 -7.77
CA ALA A 307 9.93 -23.48 -6.80
C ALA A 307 10.87 -22.88 -5.75
N LYS A 308 10.49 -22.98 -4.48
CA LYS A 308 11.33 -22.56 -3.34
C LYS A 308 12.60 -23.41 -3.33
N PRO A 309 13.81 -22.82 -3.32
CA PRO A 309 15.00 -23.53 -2.86
C PRO A 309 14.79 -23.95 -1.39
N PRO A 310 15.26 -25.13 -0.98
CA PRO A 310 15.13 -25.58 0.39
C PRO A 310 16.03 -24.69 1.28
N ASP A 311 15.45 -24.11 2.33
CA ASP A 311 16.09 -23.39 3.46
C ASP A 311 15.80 -21.87 3.62
N TYR A 312 14.54 -21.43 3.50
CA TYR A 312 14.14 -20.08 3.97
C TYR A 312 13.15 -20.12 5.15
N PRO A 313 13.50 -19.58 6.34
CA PRO A 313 12.57 -19.38 7.44
C PRO A 313 11.65 -18.19 7.18
N THR A 314 10.36 -18.38 7.47
CA THR A 314 9.33 -17.34 7.46
C THR A 314 9.29 -16.66 8.82
N ASP A 315 9.82 -15.43 8.93
CA ASP A 315 9.35 -14.42 9.88
C ASP A 315 9.94 -13.05 9.52
N ARG A 316 9.21 -11.97 9.83
CA ARG A 316 9.57 -10.57 9.55
C ARG A 316 11.02 -10.27 9.95
N GLN A 317 11.87 -10.07 8.96
CA GLN A 317 13.22 -9.52 9.12
C GLN A 317 13.50 -8.61 7.93
N LEU A 318 14.30 -7.56 8.14
CA LEU A 318 14.96 -6.82 7.07
C LEU A 318 15.51 -7.85 6.08
N TYR A 319 14.96 -7.86 4.87
CA TYR A 319 15.31 -8.85 3.86
C TYR A 319 16.66 -8.48 3.26
N CYS A 320 17.76 -8.53 4.02
CA CYS A 320 19.11 -8.33 3.47
C CYS A 320 19.58 -9.63 2.81
N ASP A 321 19.20 -9.87 1.56
CA ASP A 321 19.77 -10.95 0.76
C ASP A 321 21.24 -10.58 0.43
N ARG A 322 22.20 -10.92 1.31
CA ARG A 322 23.61 -10.97 0.91
C ARG A 322 23.78 -12.17 0.00
N ILE A 323 23.87 -11.96 -1.31
CA ILE A 323 24.27 -13.03 -2.23
C ILE A 323 25.72 -13.40 -1.86
N GLN A 324 25.87 -14.66 -1.47
CA GLN A 324 27.07 -15.30 -0.92
C GLN A 324 28.39 -14.77 -1.50
N SER A 325 29.21 -14.15 -0.65
CA SER A 325 30.66 -14.30 -0.70
C SER A 325 31.32 -13.84 0.61
N ARG A 326 31.44 -14.75 1.59
CA ARG A 326 32.61 -14.91 2.47
C ARG A 326 32.43 -16.16 3.35
N PRO A 327 33.44 -17.05 3.45
CA PRO A 327 33.34 -18.28 4.23
C PRO A 327 33.61 -18.02 5.72
N HIS A 328 32.84 -18.72 6.56
CA HIS A 328 33.05 -19.02 7.97
C HIS A 328 33.18 -17.87 8.99
N GLU A 329 32.09 -17.62 9.72
CA GLU A 329 32.13 -17.54 11.20
C GLU A 329 30.74 -17.91 11.76
N LYS A 330 30.69 -18.98 12.55
CA LYS A 330 29.46 -19.49 13.18
C LYS A 330 29.08 -18.59 14.35
N PHE A 331 27.93 -17.90 14.28
CA PHE A 331 27.32 -17.29 15.46
C PHE A 331 26.35 -18.28 16.13
N SER A 332 26.62 -18.58 17.41
CA SER A 332 25.78 -19.43 18.25
C SER A 332 24.54 -18.66 18.72
N TYR A 333 23.35 -19.22 18.47
CA TYR A 333 22.07 -18.67 18.93
C TYR A 333 21.85 -19.01 20.40
N ASN A 334 21.65 -18.01 21.26
CA ASN A 334 21.25 -18.20 22.64
C ASN A 334 19.72 -18.36 22.70
N LYS A 335 19.22 -19.48 23.26
CA LYS A 335 17.82 -19.94 23.13
C LYS A 335 16.85 -19.40 24.18
N ASP A 336 17.29 -18.56 25.10
CA ASP A 336 16.47 -18.16 26.25
C ASP A 336 16.17 -16.65 26.26
N GLY A 337 15.18 -16.24 25.47
CA GLY A 337 14.54 -14.92 25.51
C GLY A 337 13.02 -15.06 25.70
N PRO A 338 12.34 -14.13 26.41
CA PRO A 338 11.03 -14.37 26.97
C PRO A 338 9.94 -14.57 25.90
N VAL A 339 9.16 -15.63 26.08
CA VAL A 339 7.96 -15.96 25.31
C VAL A 339 6.96 -14.80 25.41
N THR A 340 6.88 -13.98 24.37
CA THR A 340 5.81 -12.98 24.26
C THR A 340 4.52 -13.66 23.84
N LYS A 341 3.50 -13.55 24.71
CA LYS A 341 2.11 -13.97 24.48
C LYS A 341 1.63 -13.49 23.10
N LYS A 342 1.02 -14.39 22.32
CA LYS A 342 0.26 -14.08 21.11
C LYS A 342 -0.87 -13.09 21.43
N ILE A 343 -0.61 -11.81 21.23
CA ILE A 343 -1.64 -10.77 21.14
C ILE A 343 -2.02 -10.67 19.66
N ARG A 344 -3.30 -10.88 19.37
CA ARG A 344 -3.86 -10.79 18.00
C ARG A 344 -3.62 -9.38 17.45
N LEU A 345 -2.83 -9.31 16.40
CA LEU A 345 -2.80 -8.19 15.46
C LEU A 345 -4.17 -8.05 14.80
N ALA A 346 -4.66 -6.83 14.68
CA ALA A 346 -5.84 -6.52 13.91
C ALA A 346 -5.39 -6.00 12.54
N GLN A 347 -5.48 -6.82 11.48
CA GLN A 347 -5.62 -6.27 10.12
C GLN A 347 -6.51 -7.15 9.26
N ALA A 348 -7.40 -6.50 8.49
CA ALA A 348 -7.45 -6.67 7.02
C ALA A 348 -8.43 -5.67 6.38
N PRO A 349 -8.10 -5.08 5.21
CA PRO A 349 -9.10 -4.76 4.20
C PRO A 349 -9.03 -5.70 2.98
N LYS A 350 -10.19 -5.81 2.30
CA LYS A 350 -10.59 -6.65 1.16
C LYS A 350 -10.71 -8.16 1.44
N SER A 351 -11.65 -8.52 2.29
CA SER A 351 -12.27 -9.86 2.36
C SER A 351 -13.55 -9.96 1.52
N GLN A 352 -13.92 -8.93 0.75
CA GLN A 352 -15.19 -8.84 0.03
C GLN A 352 -15.00 -8.73 -1.49
N PHE A 353 -15.81 -9.47 -2.25
CA PHE A 353 -15.87 -9.47 -3.71
C PHE A 353 -17.33 -9.26 -4.13
N SER A 354 -17.60 -8.65 -5.28
CA SER A 354 -18.98 -8.46 -5.74
C SER A 354 -19.23 -8.85 -7.21
N THR A 355 -20.50 -9.07 -7.52
CA THR A 355 -21.01 -9.20 -8.88
C THR A 355 -22.48 -8.79 -8.91
N GLN A 356 -22.92 -8.18 -10.01
CA GLN A 356 -24.32 -7.91 -10.26
C GLN A 356 -24.94 -9.03 -11.10
N LEU A 357 -26.19 -9.39 -10.81
CA LEU A 357 -26.98 -10.41 -11.47
C LEU A 357 -28.26 -9.78 -12.03
N PRO A 358 -28.66 -10.11 -13.27
CA PRO A 358 -29.89 -9.62 -13.89
C PRO A 358 -31.10 -10.46 -13.43
N CYS A 359 -31.33 -10.50 -12.13
CA CYS A 359 -32.48 -11.15 -11.52
C CYS A 359 -32.85 -10.46 -10.20
N ASP A 360 -34.05 -10.76 -9.71
CA ASP A 360 -34.48 -10.35 -8.37
C ASP A 360 -33.68 -11.06 -7.26
N ALA A 361 -33.76 -10.52 -6.04
CA ALA A 361 -32.98 -11.01 -4.91
C ALA A 361 -33.35 -12.44 -4.49
N ALA A 362 -34.61 -12.85 -4.69
CA ALA A 362 -35.08 -14.20 -4.36
C ALA A 362 -34.48 -15.23 -5.32
N LYS A 363 -34.43 -14.91 -6.61
CA LYS A 363 -33.81 -15.77 -7.62
C LYS A 363 -32.30 -15.86 -7.43
N ALA A 364 -31.63 -14.73 -7.18
CA ALA A 364 -30.21 -14.71 -6.84
C ALA A 364 -29.89 -15.61 -5.62
N GLN A 365 -30.73 -15.55 -4.59
CA GLN A 365 -30.59 -16.37 -3.39
C GLN A 365 -30.74 -17.87 -3.70
N GLU A 366 -31.76 -18.25 -4.48
CA GLU A 366 -32.01 -19.63 -4.90
C GLU A 366 -30.80 -20.23 -5.65
N ASP A 367 -30.31 -19.54 -6.68
CA ASP A 367 -29.21 -20.03 -7.53
C ASP A 367 -27.90 -20.17 -6.76
N ILE A 368 -27.61 -19.20 -5.87
CA ILE A 368 -26.46 -19.27 -4.98
C ILE A 368 -26.56 -20.50 -4.07
N LEU A 369 -27.72 -20.74 -3.46
CA LEU A 369 -27.89 -21.88 -2.54
C LEU A 369 -27.72 -23.22 -3.24
N GLU A 370 -28.23 -23.36 -4.47
CA GLU A 370 -28.04 -24.56 -5.28
C GLU A 370 -26.54 -24.85 -5.50
N ILE A 371 -25.78 -23.83 -5.88
CA ILE A 371 -24.34 -23.96 -6.11
C ILE A 371 -23.59 -24.29 -4.82
N LEU A 372 -23.93 -23.65 -3.71
CA LEU A 372 -23.32 -23.92 -2.41
C LEU A 372 -23.57 -25.36 -1.95
N ASN A 373 -24.78 -25.88 -2.20
CA ASN A 373 -25.13 -27.27 -1.92
C ASN A 373 -24.32 -28.26 -2.79
N ASP A 374 -24.18 -28.02 -4.09
CA ASP A 374 -23.37 -28.86 -4.98
C ASP A 374 -21.87 -28.86 -4.60
N LEU A 375 -21.40 -27.75 -4.05
CA LEU A 375 -20.03 -27.63 -3.54
C LEU A 375 -19.84 -28.28 -2.16
N ASN A 376 -20.88 -28.83 -1.54
CA ASN A 376 -20.89 -29.37 -0.18
C ASN A 376 -20.50 -28.33 0.88
N ALA A 377 -21.04 -27.11 0.80
CA ALA A 377 -20.94 -26.15 1.90
C ALA A 377 -21.64 -26.70 3.15
N SER A 378 -21.04 -26.48 4.32
CA SER A 378 -21.56 -26.91 5.61
C SER A 378 -21.92 -25.71 6.50
N GLN A 379 -22.74 -25.94 7.52
CA GLN A 379 -23.17 -24.90 8.47
C GLN A 379 -23.82 -23.68 7.79
N LEU A 380 -24.63 -23.93 6.75
CA LEU A 380 -25.32 -22.86 6.03
C LEU A 380 -26.38 -22.20 6.91
N ALA A 381 -26.35 -20.88 7.00
CA ALA A 381 -27.38 -20.05 7.61
C ALA A 381 -27.87 -19.02 6.60
N VAL A 382 -29.20 -18.97 6.39
CA VAL A 382 -29.86 -18.19 5.34
C VAL A 382 -30.85 -17.22 5.97
N THR A 383 -30.86 -15.99 5.46
CA THR A 383 -31.82 -14.92 5.77
C THR A 383 -32.25 -14.27 4.45
N SER A 384 -33.26 -13.40 4.45
CA SER A 384 -33.73 -12.73 3.23
C SER A 384 -32.65 -11.94 2.48
N GLU A 385 -31.63 -11.44 3.17
CA GLU A 385 -30.59 -10.57 2.59
C GLU A 385 -29.19 -11.20 2.61
N CYS A 386 -29.05 -12.44 3.13
CA CYS A 386 -27.72 -12.99 3.38
C CYS A 386 -27.71 -14.52 3.47
N ILE A 387 -26.67 -15.13 2.88
CA ILE A 387 -26.30 -16.54 3.06
C ILE A 387 -24.93 -16.60 3.71
N SER A 388 -24.72 -17.42 4.72
CA SER A 388 -23.40 -17.65 5.33
C SER A 388 -23.14 -19.14 5.52
N GLY A 389 -21.88 -19.55 5.57
CA GLY A 389 -21.53 -20.96 5.76
C GLY A 389 -20.04 -21.22 5.81
N SER A 390 -19.69 -22.51 5.73
CA SER A 390 -18.33 -23.02 5.88
C SER A 390 -17.98 -24.00 4.76
N MET A 391 -16.72 -24.01 4.33
CA MET A 391 -16.17 -25.04 3.45
C MET A 391 -15.19 -25.91 4.24
N VAL A 392 -15.40 -27.22 4.21
CA VAL A 392 -14.54 -28.22 4.88
C VAL A 392 -13.56 -28.91 3.93
N SER A 393 -13.79 -28.82 2.61
CA SER A 393 -12.91 -29.39 1.59
C SER A 393 -12.99 -28.61 0.28
N ASN A 394 -11.94 -28.69 -0.55
CA ASN A 394 -11.91 -28.04 -1.86
C ASN A 394 -12.58 -28.94 -2.89
N THR A 395 -13.78 -28.58 -3.33
CA THR A 395 -14.61 -29.33 -4.30
C THR A 395 -14.65 -28.68 -5.68
N TRP A 396 -14.26 -27.41 -5.79
CA TRP A 396 -14.41 -26.59 -7.00
C TRP A 396 -13.15 -26.51 -7.87
N SER A 397 -11.97 -26.83 -7.35
CA SER A 397 -10.74 -26.74 -8.15
C SER A 397 -10.72 -27.77 -9.28
N ARG A 398 -10.00 -27.48 -10.37
CA ARG A 398 -9.83 -28.42 -11.49
C ARG A 398 -9.27 -29.77 -11.03
N LYS A 399 -8.36 -29.76 -10.05
CA LYS A 399 -7.79 -30.96 -9.43
C LYS A 399 -8.85 -31.75 -8.66
N ALA A 400 -9.65 -31.08 -7.82
CA ALA A 400 -10.71 -31.71 -7.05
C ALA A 400 -11.79 -32.37 -7.94
N ARG A 401 -12.23 -31.67 -9.00
CA ARG A 401 -13.20 -32.22 -9.95
C ARG A 401 -12.67 -33.44 -10.69
N ARG A 402 -11.40 -33.45 -11.10
CA ARG A 402 -10.73 -34.62 -11.72
C ARG A 402 -10.64 -35.79 -10.73
N GLN A 403 -10.31 -35.53 -9.47
CA GLN A 403 -10.25 -36.55 -8.43
C GLN A 403 -11.63 -37.16 -8.14
N ARG A 404 -12.70 -36.35 -8.10
CA ARG A 404 -14.08 -36.82 -7.97
C ARG A 404 -14.49 -37.71 -9.15
N ALA A 405 -14.18 -37.32 -10.38
CA ALA A 405 -14.47 -38.13 -11.57
C ALA A 405 -13.70 -39.47 -11.57
N HIS A 406 -12.46 -39.48 -11.05
CA HIS A 406 -11.66 -40.68 -10.91
C HIS A 406 -12.17 -41.60 -9.77
N ASN A 407 -12.61 -41.02 -8.64
CA ASN A 407 -13.12 -41.77 -7.48
C ASN A 407 -14.57 -42.22 -7.65
N ALA A 408 -15.39 -41.55 -8.48
CA ALA A 408 -16.75 -41.98 -8.82
C ALA A 408 -16.76 -43.33 -9.57
N ASN A 409 -15.64 -43.70 -10.19
CA ASN A 409 -15.45 -45.00 -10.85
C ASN A 409 -14.84 -46.08 -9.93
N ALA A 410 -14.51 -45.76 -8.67
CA ALA A 410 -14.00 -46.72 -7.70
C ALA A 410 -15.10 -47.07 -6.69
N THR A 411 -15.61 -48.30 -6.74
CA THR A 411 -16.63 -48.81 -5.82
C THR A 411 -16.12 -48.85 -4.36
N LYS A 412 -17.02 -48.46 -3.45
CA LYS A 412 -16.85 -48.31 -2.00
C LYS A 412 -16.20 -49.51 -1.30
N LYS A 413 -15.29 -49.22 -0.36
CA LYS A 413 -15.37 -49.64 1.05
C LYS A 413 -14.25 -48.99 1.87
N ASP A 414 -14.60 -48.26 2.93
CA ASP A 414 -14.17 -48.55 4.31
C ASP A 414 -14.37 -47.34 5.26
N ASP A 415 -15.07 -47.67 6.34
CA ASP A 415 -15.13 -47.15 7.71
C ASP A 415 -14.76 -45.69 8.04
N ILE A 416 -15.79 -45.01 8.55
CA ILE A 416 -15.80 -43.63 9.03
C ILE A 416 -15.14 -43.60 10.41
N ALA A 417 -13.87 -43.19 10.45
CA ALA A 417 -13.33 -42.51 11.61
C ALA A 417 -13.77 -41.04 11.53
N GLU A 418 -14.52 -40.58 12.53
CA GLU A 418 -14.97 -39.20 12.68
C GLU A 418 -13.77 -38.30 13.04
N VAL A 419 -12.93 -38.03 12.02
CA VAL A 419 -11.87 -37.03 12.11
C VAL A 419 -12.54 -35.69 11.99
N SER A 420 -12.49 -34.89 13.05
CA SER A 420 -12.90 -33.47 13.07
C SER A 420 -12.36 -32.77 11.81
N ALA A 421 -13.22 -32.59 10.80
CA ALA A 421 -12.83 -31.99 9.52
C ALA A 421 -12.51 -30.51 9.76
N GLU A 422 -11.23 -30.16 9.65
CA GLU A 422 -10.79 -28.79 9.84
C GLU A 422 -11.45 -27.89 8.78
N ILE A 423 -12.20 -26.87 9.23
CA ILE A 423 -12.84 -25.90 8.34
C ILE A 423 -11.75 -25.18 7.52
N LEU A 424 -11.81 -25.28 6.19
CA LEU A 424 -10.91 -24.57 5.29
C LEU A 424 -11.11 -23.07 5.41
N PHE A 425 -12.37 -22.63 5.28
CA PHE A 425 -12.79 -21.25 5.49
C PHE A 425 -14.30 -21.15 5.76
N THR A 426 -14.72 -20.00 6.28
CA THR A 426 -16.12 -19.58 6.39
C THR A 426 -16.37 -18.35 5.51
N PHE A 427 -17.61 -18.19 5.06
CA PHE A 427 -18.01 -17.16 4.11
C PHE A 427 -19.38 -16.56 4.47
N LYS A 428 -19.67 -15.40 3.88
CA LYS A 428 -20.96 -14.70 3.94
C LYS A 428 -21.22 -14.00 2.62
N PHE A 429 -22.35 -14.24 1.97
CA PHE A 429 -22.80 -13.56 0.76
C PHE A 429 -23.98 -12.65 1.14
N ASP A 430 -23.79 -11.34 1.00
CA ASP A 430 -24.85 -10.34 1.13
C ASP A 430 -25.54 -10.16 -0.23
N ILE A 431 -26.88 -10.18 -0.23
CA ILE A 431 -27.74 -10.08 -1.40
C ILE A 431 -28.50 -8.76 -1.29
N GLN A 432 -28.17 -7.83 -2.18
CA GLN A 432 -28.69 -6.46 -2.16
C GLN A 432 -29.51 -6.23 -3.41
N GLU A 433 -30.82 -6.04 -3.25
CA GLU A 433 -31.70 -5.62 -4.35
C GLU A 433 -31.27 -4.22 -4.80
N VAL A 434 -31.02 -4.08 -6.11
CA VAL A 434 -30.72 -2.78 -6.74
C VAL A 434 -32.00 -2.22 -7.34
N ASP A 435 -32.75 -3.06 -8.04
CA ASP A 435 -34.11 -2.82 -8.52
C ASP A 435 -34.84 -4.17 -8.70
N ARG A 436 -36.07 -4.16 -9.25
CA ARG A 436 -36.91 -5.37 -9.40
C ARG A 436 -36.28 -6.46 -10.25
N ASP A 437 -35.34 -6.12 -11.13
CA ASP A 437 -34.74 -7.04 -12.10
C ASP A 437 -33.22 -7.19 -11.90
N ASN A 438 -32.63 -6.51 -10.90
CA ASN A 438 -31.19 -6.50 -10.68
C ASN A 438 -30.80 -6.64 -9.21
N THR A 439 -29.84 -7.52 -8.96
CA THR A 439 -29.33 -7.82 -7.61
C THR A 439 -27.81 -7.75 -7.56
N ASN A 440 -27.27 -7.09 -6.55
CA ASN A 440 -25.85 -7.09 -6.24
C ASN A 440 -25.54 -8.16 -5.17
N VAL A 441 -24.55 -9.00 -5.43
CA VAL A 441 -24.10 -10.05 -4.52
C VAL A 441 -22.70 -9.74 -4.04
N ILE A 442 -22.51 -9.63 -2.72
CA ILE A 442 -21.22 -9.33 -2.07
C ILE A 442 -20.75 -10.55 -1.28
N ALA A 443 -19.72 -11.24 -1.78
CA ALA A 443 -19.10 -12.39 -1.15
C ALA A 443 -17.96 -12.00 -0.20
N THR A 444 -18.11 -12.31 1.08
CA THR A 444 -17.21 -12.01 2.19
C THR A 444 -16.54 -13.26 2.74
N TRP A 445 -15.22 -13.26 2.85
CA TRP A 445 -14.46 -14.24 3.63
C TRP A 445 -14.50 -13.86 5.12
N THR A 446 -15.00 -14.74 5.99
CA THR A 446 -15.21 -14.44 7.40
C THR A 446 -14.19 -15.11 8.34
N LYS A 447 -13.64 -16.27 7.97
CA LYS A 447 -12.60 -17.00 8.74
C LYS A 447 -11.88 -18.02 7.85
N GLY A 448 -10.63 -18.37 8.13
CA GLY A 448 -9.89 -19.43 7.41
C GLY A 448 -8.38 -19.23 7.48
N LYS A 449 -7.59 -20.19 7.03
CA LYS A 449 -6.10 -20.07 7.02
C LYS A 449 -5.52 -19.68 5.66
N GLN A 450 -6.20 -19.97 4.56
CA GLN A 450 -5.72 -19.75 3.19
C GLN A 450 -6.75 -18.95 2.38
N ARG A 451 -6.44 -17.70 2.08
CA ARG A 451 -7.34 -16.75 1.39
C ARG A 451 -7.52 -17.08 -0.09
N GLU A 452 -6.45 -17.56 -0.72
CA GLU A 452 -6.37 -17.91 -2.13
C GLU A 452 -7.38 -19.02 -2.49
N VAL A 453 -7.67 -19.87 -1.50
CA VAL A 453 -8.66 -20.95 -1.58
C VAL A 453 -10.08 -20.36 -1.62
N PHE A 454 -10.37 -19.31 -0.84
CA PHE A 454 -11.65 -18.58 -0.92
C PHE A 454 -11.79 -17.78 -2.23
N GLU A 455 -10.72 -17.12 -2.70
CA GLU A 455 -10.76 -16.41 -3.99
C GLU A 455 -11.04 -17.35 -5.16
N SER A 456 -10.40 -18.53 -5.15
CA SER A 456 -10.68 -19.60 -6.12
C SER A 456 -12.12 -20.11 -6.04
N PHE A 457 -12.66 -20.23 -4.83
CA PHE A 457 -14.06 -20.62 -4.58
C PHE A 457 -15.03 -19.58 -5.14
N TRP A 458 -14.85 -18.30 -4.79
CA TRP A 458 -15.70 -17.23 -5.28
C TRP A 458 -15.69 -17.14 -6.81
N ASN A 459 -14.52 -17.19 -7.44
CA ASN A 459 -14.43 -17.17 -8.90
C ASN A 459 -15.18 -18.35 -9.56
N HIS A 460 -15.22 -19.51 -8.90
CA HIS A 460 -15.99 -20.64 -9.40
C HIS A 460 -17.50 -20.43 -9.24
N VAL A 461 -17.94 -19.96 -8.07
CA VAL A 461 -19.35 -19.65 -7.78
C VAL A 461 -19.85 -18.55 -8.71
N LYS A 462 -19.15 -17.42 -8.80
CA LYS A 462 -19.44 -16.31 -9.72
C LYS A 462 -19.57 -16.79 -11.16
N LYS A 463 -18.65 -17.64 -11.63
CA LYS A 463 -18.72 -18.18 -12.99
C LYS A 463 -19.98 -19.00 -13.23
N ARG A 464 -20.37 -19.85 -12.28
CA ARG A 464 -21.57 -20.70 -12.42
C ARG A 464 -22.84 -19.87 -12.44
N ILE A 465 -22.99 -18.95 -11.48
CA ILE A 465 -24.18 -18.09 -11.42
C ILE A 465 -24.30 -17.26 -12.70
N LEU A 466 -23.20 -16.68 -13.20
CA LEU A 466 -23.23 -15.91 -14.45
C LEU A 466 -23.59 -16.78 -15.68
N GLN A 467 -23.18 -18.06 -15.70
CA GLN A 467 -23.53 -18.98 -16.78
C GLN A 467 -25.02 -19.33 -16.81
N ASP A 468 -25.68 -19.40 -15.64
CA ASP A 468 -27.11 -19.65 -15.55
C ASP A 468 -27.95 -18.51 -16.16
N PHE A 469 -27.38 -17.30 -16.23
CA PHE A 469 -27.93 -16.14 -16.95
C PHE A 469 -27.39 -15.97 -18.38
N GLY A 470 -26.68 -16.95 -18.93
CA GLY A 470 -26.11 -16.88 -20.28
C GLY A 470 -24.94 -15.90 -20.43
N ILE A 471 -24.38 -15.38 -19.33
CA ILE A 471 -23.28 -14.42 -19.34
C ILE A 471 -21.95 -15.20 -19.42
N VAL A 472 -21.38 -15.28 -20.63
CA VAL A 472 -20.07 -15.92 -20.85
C VAL A 472 -18.94 -14.89 -20.71
N GLN A 473 -17.94 -15.22 -19.88
CA GLN A 473 -16.76 -14.37 -19.68
C GLN A 473 -15.94 -14.27 -20.99
N GLY A 474 -16.06 -13.14 -21.69
CA GLY A 474 -15.38 -12.89 -22.98
C GLY A 474 -16.18 -12.07 -23.98
N ASP A 475 -17.51 -11.95 -23.82
CA ASP A 475 -18.33 -11.10 -24.68
C ASP A 475 -18.56 -9.72 -24.05
N ARG A 476 -18.33 -8.67 -24.83
CA ARG A 476 -18.65 -7.28 -24.44
C ARG A 476 -20.16 -7.17 -24.24
N TYR A 477 -20.58 -6.80 -23.04
CA TYR A 477 -21.95 -6.37 -22.77
C TYR A 477 -22.30 -5.21 -23.71
N LYS A 478 -23.24 -5.44 -24.63
CA LYS A 478 -23.95 -4.38 -25.35
C LYS A 478 -25.32 -4.24 -24.68
N PRO A 479 -25.67 -3.07 -24.12
CA PRO A 479 -27.03 -2.84 -23.63
C PRO A 479 -28.00 -2.97 -24.81
N HIS A 480 -29.06 -3.76 -24.63
CA HIS A 480 -30.19 -3.75 -25.56
C HIS A 480 -30.87 -2.38 -25.52
N GLY A 481 -30.97 -1.71 -26.67
CA GLY A 481 -31.70 -0.44 -26.80
C GLY A 481 -31.12 0.59 -27.76
N VAL A 482 -30.12 0.27 -28.59
CA VAL A 482 -29.69 1.16 -29.68
C VAL A 482 -29.67 0.35 -30.97
N ASP A 483 -30.79 0.38 -31.68
CA ASP A 483 -30.86 -0.08 -33.07
C ASP A 483 -30.07 0.86 -34.00
N ALA A 484 -29.74 0.28 -35.15
CA ALA A 484 -28.84 0.73 -36.23
C ALA A 484 -28.92 2.19 -36.68
#